data_AF-A0A1Z4EUA6-F1
#
_entry.id   AF-A0A1Z4EUA6-F1
#
_cell.length_a   1.000
_cell.length_b   1.000
_cell.length_c   1.000
_cell.angle_alpha   90.00
_cell.angle_beta   90.00
_cell.angle_gamma   90.00
#
_symmetry.space_group_name_H-M   'P 1'
#
loop_
_entity.id
_entity.type
_entity.pdbx_description
1 polymer ?
#
loop_
_entity_poly.entity_id
_entity_poly.type
_entity_poly.pdbx_seq_one_letter_code
_entity_poly.pdbx_strand_id
1 'polypeptide(L)'
;MVAVNPVDYYAVGTALKDSGLKINEALNTLMGTLGSTGSMAGSDEGGKDWGQDYDGAASDQFMTVSIIRNAGLNFGDLVQQAAYNHAVADHRARFGQNSQGPYAVPEPTGPPFYQCVAFPPSSVGDSGAGIQDFIELLDAIDVPVPNGNVDNLGNAASAWDKFAEVASAQSRSLAEKGTKLDGIESPEIQDVRGHLASMREQCDALAENAKHIAQSARDHADELRKMRDELKQIAIKELKGLLAEAAITAAVTFLTAGLGAALGTAAMAAKIASVANKIRELIDKLKELLKLKKARAKLKKLSDASKKKLEDLANKNKKSIDDAPKKPDEPTPPPKPQPPKSVKIGAPKEFDPQSVRGMAPDDLRSSIPSNWERAPSKAGDGEVFRDPANPGRQIRIMPGYPAGSRPDPLTCGPYAVISQNGVTTKIPLLGNPTL
;
A
#
# COMPACT_ATOMS: atom_id res chain seq x y z
N MET A 1 -38.08 12.15 7.02
CA MET A 1 -37.74 10.82 7.56
C MET A 1 -36.54 10.38 6.75
N VAL A 2 -35.38 10.24 7.39
CA VAL A 2 -34.12 9.91 6.71
C VAL A 2 -34.22 8.45 6.25
N ALA A 3 -34.28 8.19 4.95
CA ALA A 3 -34.38 6.84 4.42
C ALA A 3 -32.97 6.22 4.35
N VAL A 4 -32.51 5.62 5.45
CA VAL A 4 -31.21 4.93 5.50
C VAL A 4 -31.42 3.43 5.61
N ASN A 5 -30.61 2.66 4.89
CA ASN A 5 -30.44 1.24 5.12
C ASN A 5 -29.04 0.97 5.68
N PRO A 6 -28.90 0.73 7.00
CA PRO A 6 -27.62 0.39 7.62
C PRO A 6 -26.90 -0.80 6.97
N VAL A 7 -27.64 -1.76 6.41
CA VAL A 7 -27.07 -2.94 5.73
C VAL A 7 -26.33 -2.53 4.45
N ASP A 8 -26.84 -1.54 3.71
CA ASP A 8 -26.22 -1.08 2.47
C ASP A 8 -24.96 -0.27 2.75
N TYR A 9 -24.96 0.57 3.80
CA TYR A 9 -23.75 1.23 4.28
C TYR A 9 -22.70 0.20 4.69
N TYR A 10 -23.07 -0.79 5.51
CA TYR A 10 -22.13 -1.82 5.96
C TYR A 10 -21.54 -2.60 4.78
N ALA A 11 -22.34 -2.93 3.78
CA ALA A 11 -21.89 -3.60 2.56
C ALA A 11 -20.87 -2.76 1.75
N VAL A 12 -21.11 -1.45 1.63
CA VAL A 12 -20.17 -0.52 0.97
C VAL A 12 -18.88 -0.39 1.76
N GLY A 13 -18.97 -0.25 3.08
CA GLY A 13 -17.80 -0.18 3.96
C GLY A 13 -16.92 -1.44 3.83
N THR A 14 -17.54 -2.63 3.82
CA THR A 14 -16.83 -3.89 3.58
C THR A 14 -16.18 -3.92 2.20
N ALA A 15 -16.87 -3.47 1.14
CA ALA A 15 -16.30 -3.45 -0.21
C ALA A 15 -15.06 -2.55 -0.32
N LEU A 16 -15.03 -1.41 0.39
CA LEU A 16 -13.87 -0.53 0.45
C LEU A 16 -12.67 -1.21 1.13
N LYS A 17 -12.89 -1.89 2.27
CA LYS A 17 -11.84 -2.64 2.98
C LYS A 17 -11.30 -3.76 2.13
N ASP A 18 -12.20 -4.58 1.56
CA ASP A 18 -11.86 -5.70 0.71
C ASP A 18 -11.07 -5.26 -0.54
N SER A 19 -11.46 -4.15 -1.15
CA SER A 19 -10.74 -3.58 -2.29
C SER A 19 -9.29 -3.23 -1.91
N GLY A 20 -9.08 -2.56 -0.78
CA GLY A 20 -7.74 -2.21 -0.31
C GLY A 20 -6.87 -3.44 -0.05
N LEU A 21 -7.44 -4.47 0.58
CA LEU A 21 -6.75 -5.73 0.87
C LEU A 21 -6.40 -6.52 -0.39
N LYS A 22 -7.35 -6.67 -1.33
CA LYS A 22 -7.15 -7.41 -2.59
C LYS A 22 -6.10 -6.76 -3.49
N ILE A 23 -6.05 -5.44 -3.55
CA ILE A 23 -5.01 -4.74 -4.31
C ILE A 23 -3.63 -4.98 -3.69
N ASN A 24 -3.53 -5.00 -2.36
CA ASN A 24 -2.28 -5.32 -1.69
C ASN A 24 -1.83 -6.78 -1.91
N GLU A 25 -2.78 -7.72 -1.90
CA GLU A 25 -2.52 -9.12 -2.23
C GLU A 25 -2.05 -9.30 -3.69
N ALA A 26 -2.69 -8.59 -4.62
CA ALA A 26 -2.26 -8.56 -6.02
C ALA A 26 -0.85 -7.97 -6.16
N LEU A 27 -0.50 -6.93 -5.41
CA LEU A 27 0.85 -6.39 -5.37
C LEU A 27 1.86 -7.42 -4.86
N ASN A 28 1.56 -8.16 -3.79
CA ASN A 28 2.43 -9.23 -3.28
C ASN A 28 2.67 -10.32 -4.34
N THR A 29 1.62 -10.70 -5.06
CA THR A 29 1.70 -11.67 -6.16
C THR A 29 2.56 -11.16 -7.31
N LEU A 30 2.38 -9.89 -7.68
CA LEU A 30 3.20 -9.20 -8.67
C LEU A 30 4.67 -9.20 -8.27
N MET A 31 5.00 -8.74 -7.06
CA MET A 31 6.40 -8.69 -6.57
C MET A 31 7.04 -10.07 -6.51
N GLY A 32 6.30 -11.10 -6.10
CA GLY A 32 6.79 -12.48 -6.11
C GLY A 32 7.16 -12.96 -7.51
N THR A 33 6.39 -12.57 -8.53
CA THR A 33 6.69 -12.89 -9.93
C THR A 33 7.88 -12.07 -10.45
N LEU A 34 7.92 -10.77 -10.15
CA LEU A 34 9.02 -9.90 -10.57
C LEU A 34 10.36 -10.28 -9.91
N GLY A 35 10.31 -10.94 -8.75
CA GLY A 35 11.48 -11.50 -8.07
C GLY A 35 12.35 -12.43 -8.92
N SER A 36 11.79 -13.06 -9.97
CA SER A 36 12.53 -13.91 -10.91
C SER A 36 12.86 -13.23 -12.25
N THR A 37 12.55 -11.95 -12.41
CA THR A 37 12.75 -11.19 -13.65
C THR A 37 13.97 -10.28 -13.64
N GLY A 38 14.89 -10.48 -12.68
CA GLY A 38 16.14 -9.73 -12.60
C GLY A 38 16.96 -9.79 -13.90
N SER A 39 17.74 -8.73 -14.15
CA SER A 39 18.57 -8.56 -15.36
C SER A 39 17.82 -8.57 -16.70
N MET A 40 16.48 -8.58 -16.72
CA MET A 40 15.71 -8.73 -17.96
C MET A 40 15.95 -7.64 -19.00
N ALA A 41 16.35 -6.45 -18.59
CA ALA A 41 16.69 -5.34 -19.48
C ALA A 41 18.01 -5.56 -20.21
N GLY A 42 18.93 -6.33 -19.63
CA GLY A 42 20.30 -6.46 -20.10
C GLY A 42 21.26 -5.44 -19.48
N SER A 43 22.52 -5.52 -19.89
CA SER A 43 23.64 -4.72 -19.39
C SER A 43 24.19 -3.73 -20.42
N ASP A 44 23.69 -3.77 -21.65
CA ASP A 44 23.97 -2.78 -22.68
C ASP A 44 23.37 -1.40 -22.33
N GLU A 45 23.81 -0.36 -23.03
CA GLU A 45 23.38 1.03 -22.76
C GLU A 45 21.87 1.22 -22.91
N GLY A 46 21.25 0.62 -23.94
CA GLY A 46 19.80 0.71 -24.16
C GLY A 46 19.01 -0.07 -23.11
N GLY A 47 19.49 -1.25 -22.75
CA GLY A 47 18.96 -2.04 -21.63
C GLY A 47 19.03 -1.29 -20.29
N LYS A 48 20.16 -0.65 -19.98
CA LYS A 48 20.33 0.18 -18.77
C LYS A 48 19.34 1.33 -18.72
N ASP A 49 19.21 2.08 -19.80
CA ASP A 49 18.30 3.23 -19.89
C ASP A 49 16.83 2.80 -19.69
N TRP A 50 16.39 1.76 -20.40
CA TRP A 50 15.03 1.23 -20.26
C TRP A 50 14.79 0.65 -18.86
N GLY A 51 15.73 -0.16 -18.36
CA GLY A 51 15.59 -0.84 -17.08
C GLY A 51 15.51 0.11 -15.89
N GLN A 52 16.28 1.21 -15.90
CA GLN A 52 16.17 2.25 -14.88
C GLN A 52 14.78 2.91 -14.85
N ASP A 53 14.19 3.14 -16.02
CA ASP A 53 12.85 3.72 -16.13
C ASP A 53 11.76 2.73 -15.70
N TYR A 54 11.91 1.47 -16.08
CA TYR A 54 11.04 0.39 -15.64
C TYR A 54 11.07 0.24 -14.11
N ASP A 55 12.26 0.16 -13.51
CA ASP A 55 12.44 -0.02 -12.06
C ASP A 55 11.83 1.16 -11.28
N GLY A 56 12.01 2.38 -11.79
CA GLY A 56 11.40 3.59 -11.21
C GLY A 56 9.87 3.56 -11.26
N ALA A 57 9.29 3.23 -12.42
CA ALA A 57 7.84 3.15 -12.57
C ALA A 57 7.21 2.03 -11.71
N ALA A 58 7.88 0.89 -11.61
CA ALA A 58 7.48 -0.21 -10.74
C ALA A 58 7.47 0.23 -9.27
N SER A 59 8.55 0.87 -8.80
CA SER A 59 8.67 1.38 -7.43
C SER A 59 7.57 2.38 -7.08
N ASP A 60 7.29 3.36 -7.95
CA ASP A 60 6.23 4.36 -7.73
C ASP A 60 4.85 3.69 -7.56
N GLN A 61 4.56 2.67 -8.36
CA GLN A 61 3.31 1.91 -8.27
C GLN A 61 3.22 1.15 -6.92
N PHE A 62 4.31 0.52 -6.48
CA PHE A 62 4.33 -0.24 -5.22
C PHE A 62 4.05 0.66 -4.01
N MET A 63 4.65 1.85 -4.00
CA MET A 63 4.40 2.85 -2.96
C MET A 63 2.96 3.35 -2.99
N THR A 64 2.41 3.56 -4.18
CA THR A 64 1.02 4.02 -4.37
C THR A 64 -0.01 3.02 -3.83
N VAL A 65 0.19 1.73 -4.03
CA VAL A 65 -0.70 0.69 -3.52
C VAL A 65 -0.82 0.73 -1.99
N SER A 66 0.27 1.02 -1.28
CA SER A 66 0.24 1.11 0.20
C SER A 66 -0.67 2.25 0.69
N ILE A 67 -0.68 3.37 -0.03
CA ILE A 67 -1.56 4.51 0.24
C ILE A 67 -3.02 4.12 -0.01
N ILE A 68 -3.31 3.51 -1.16
CA ILE A 68 -4.67 3.09 -1.56
C ILE A 68 -5.23 2.04 -0.59
N ARG A 69 -4.41 1.08 -0.18
CA ARG A 69 -4.78 0.08 0.83
C ARG A 69 -5.25 0.75 2.12
N ASN A 70 -4.43 1.65 2.66
CA ASN A 70 -4.76 2.33 3.92
C ASN A 70 -5.99 3.23 3.77
N ALA A 71 -6.16 3.91 2.63
CA ALA A 71 -7.36 4.68 2.33
C ALA A 71 -8.62 3.80 2.30
N GLY A 72 -8.58 2.66 1.60
CA GLY A 72 -9.71 1.71 1.54
C GLY A 72 -10.12 1.19 2.91
N LEU A 73 -9.15 0.87 3.78
CA LEU A 73 -9.42 0.44 5.15
C LEU A 73 -10.06 1.55 5.99
N ASN A 74 -9.46 2.74 5.99
CA ASN A 74 -9.96 3.88 6.77
C ASN A 74 -11.36 4.32 6.30
N PHE A 75 -11.61 4.40 5.00
CA PHE A 75 -12.93 4.75 4.48
C PHE A 75 -13.95 3.67 4.80
N GLY A 76 -13.57 2.41 4.69
CA GLY A 76 -14.42 1.30 5.07
C GLY A 76 -14.87 1.36 6.53
N ASP A 77 -13.95 1.67 7.44
CA ASP A 77 -14.26 1.83 8.87
C ASP A 77 -15.21 3.01 9.12
N LEU A 78 -14.99 4.16 8.46
CA LEU A 78 -15.86 5.32 8.57
C LEU A 78 -17.30 5.01 8.09
N VAL A 79 -17.42 4.30 6.97
CA VAL A 79 -18.73 3.93 6.42
C VAL A 79 -19.43 2.89 7.31
N GLN A 80 -18.68 1.92 7.87
CA GLN A 80 -19.24 0.96 8.84
C GLN A 80 -19.66 1.66 10.14
N GLN A 81 -18.92 2.66 10.61
CA GLN A 81 -19.31 3.46 11.76
C GLN A 81 -20.57 4.28 11.50
N ALA A 82 -20.73 4.86 10.30
CA ALA A 82 -21.95 5.52 9.89
C ALA A 82 -23.14 4.54 9.88
N ALA A 83 -22.96 3.33 9.36
CA ALA A 83 -23.96 2.25 9.40
C ALA A 83 -24.42 1.96 10.83
N TYR A 84 -23.46 1.80 11.74
CA TYR A 84 -23.73 1.56 13.16
C TYR A 84 -24.53 2.71 13.79
N ASN A 85 -24.11 3.96 13.54
CA ASN A 85 -24.78 5.14 14.10
C ASN A 85 -26.25 5.22 13.64
N HIS A 86 -26.54 4.96 12.37
CA HIS A 86 -27.91 4.91 11.85
C HIS A 86 -28.73 3.79 12.47
N ALA A 87 -28.16 2.58 12.58
CA ALA A 87 -28.86 1.46 13.20
C ALA A 87 -29.20 1.71 14.68
N VAL A 88 -28.30 2.34 15.42
CA VAL A 88 -28.54 2.73 16.82
C VAL A 88 -29.61 3.81 16.91
N ALA A 89 -29.55 4.83 16.04
CA ALA A 89 -30.55 5.90 16.00
C ALA A 89 -31.96 5.35 15.70
N ASP A 90 -32.08 4.48 14.69
CA ASP A 90 -33.33 3.82 14.32
C ASP A 90 -33.88 2.96 15.47
N HIS A 91 -33.01 2.21 16.14
CA HIS A 91 -33.41 1.40 17.28
C HIS A 91 -33.91 2.25 18.44
N ARG A 92 -33.19 3.32 18.78
CA ARG A 92 -33.58 4.24 19.86
C ARG A 92 -34.86 5.00 19.53
N ALA A 93 -35.11 5.33 18.26
CA ALA A 93 -36.37 5.92 17.83
C ALA A 93 -37.55 4.96 18.01
N ARG A 94 -37.34 3.63 17.86
CA ARG A 94 -38.38 2.61 18.00
C ARG A 94 -38.60 2.12 19.44
N PHE A 95 -37.54 2.00 20.22
CA PHE A 95 -37.55 1.33 21.52
C PHE A 95 -37.15 2.24 22.69
N GLY A 96 -36.95 3.54 22.44
CA GLY A 96 -36.59 4.56 23.43
C GLY A 96 -35.09 4.81 23.54
N GLN A 97 -34.73 6.01 24.00
CA GLN A 97 -33.35 6.52 24.06
C GLN A 97 -32.38 5.64 24.87
N ASN A 98 -32.89 4.96 25.91
CA ASN A 98 -32.09 4.13 26.82
C ASN A 98 -31.95 2.67 26.36
N SER A 99 -32.50 2.32 25.19
CA SER A 99 -32.35 0.97 24.65
C SER A 99 -30.90 0.71 24.20
N GLN A 100 -30.40 -0.50 24.49
CA GLN A 100 -29.12 -0.96 23.96
C GLN A 100 -29.25 -1.11 22.44
N GLY A 101 -28.25 -0.64 21.70
CA GLY A 101 -28.25 -0.70 20.24
C GLY A 101 -28.32 -2.14 19.71
N PRO A 102 -28.82 -2.33 18.48
CA PRO A 102 -29.11 -3.66 17.92
C PRO A 102 -27.85 -4.41 17.45
N TYR A 103 -26.72 -3.72 17.33
CA TYR A 103 -25.46 -4.28 16.80
C TYR A 103 -24.28 -3.94 17.71
N ALA A 104 -23.18 -4.69 17.56
CA ALA A 104 -21.90 -4.36 18.17
C ALA A 104 -21.26 -3.15 17.47
N VAL A 105 -20.45 -2.39 18.21
CA VAL A 105 -19.66 -1.28 17.65
C VAL A 105 -18.64 -1.87 16.65
N PRO A 106 -18.55 -1.34 15.42
CA PRO A 106 -17.51 -1.75 14.48
C PRO A 106 -16.12 -1.51 15.07
N GLU A 107 -15.26 -2.53 15.02
CA GLU A 107 -13.86 -2.37 15.44
C GLU A 107 -13.07 -1.63 14.35
N PRO A 108 -12.34 -0.57 14.70
CA PRO A 108 -11.44 0.09 13.75
C PRO A 108 -10.39 -0.89 13.24
N THR A 109 -10.11 -0.83 11.95
CA THR A 109 -8.87 -1.38 11.43
C THR A 109 -7.74 -0.61 12.10
N GLY A 110 -6.80 -1.32 12.74
CA GLY A 110 -5.74 -0.73 13.55
C GLY A 110 -4.83 0.27 12.80
N PRO A 111 -3.68 0.66 13.39
CA PRO A 111 -2.84 1.70 12.79
C PRO A 111 -2.44 1.39 11.34
N PRO A 112 -2.16 2.43 10.52
CA PRO A 112 -1.83 2.26 9.12
C PRO A 112 -0.67 1.28 8.96
N PHE A 113 -0.83 0.36 8.01
CA PHE A 113 0.21 -0.61 7.69
C PHE A 113 1.16 0.01 6.69
N TYR A 114 2.45 -0.01 7.01
CA TYR A 114 3.52 0.31 6.08
C TYR A 114 4.28 -0.98 5.80
N GLN A 115 4.13 -1.49 4.58
CA GLN A 115 4.83 -2.70 4.19
C GLN A 115 6.32 -2.38 4.03
N CYS A 116 7.19 -3.02 4.81
CA CYS A 116 8.61 -3.05 4.53
C CYS A 116 8.83 -4.07 3.41
N VAL A 117 8.86 -3.61 2.16
CA VAL A 117 8.97 -4.49 0.99
C VAL A 117 10.42 -4.55 0.53
N ALA A 118 10.96 -5.77 0.48
CA ALA A 118 12.13 -6.03 -0.34
C ALA A 118 11.69 -5.85 -1.81
N PHE A 119 12.18 -4.80 -2.46
CA PHE A 119 11.90 -4.57 -3.87
C PHE A 119 12.41 -5.74 -4.71
N PRO A 120 11.74 -6.08 -5.83
CA PRO A 120 12.27 -7.02 -6.80
C PRO A 120 13.71 -6.67 -7.21
N PRO A 121 14.53 -7.65 -7.65
CA PRO A 121 15.83 -7.37 -8.21
C PRO A 121 15.74 -6.36 -9.35
N SER A 122 16.80 -5.56 -9.54
CA SER A 122 16.83 -4.61 -10.65
C SER A 122 16.65 -5.34 -11.98
N SER A 123 15.90 -4.72 -12.89
CA SER A 123 15.78 -5.19 -14.26
C SER A 123 17.09 -5.04 -15.03
N VAL A 124 18.01 -4.18 -14.58
CA VAL A 124 19.33 -3.96 -15.21
C VAL A 124 20.32 -5.00 -14.72
N GLY A 125 20.99 -5.67 -15.66
CA GLY A 125 22.02 -6.65 -15.31
C GLY A 125 22.40 -7.52 -16.50
N ASP A 126 23.51 -8.24 -16.37
CA ASP A 126 23.94 -9.16 -17.41
C ASP A 126 22.96 -10.34 -17.51
N SER A 127 22.51 -10.62 -18.73
CA SER A 127 21.61 -11.72 -19.09
C SER A 127 22.27 -12.71 -20.08
N GLY A 128 23.61 -12.65 -20.21
CA GLY A 128 24.41 -13.54 -21.04
C GLY A 128 24.73 -12.95 -22.42
N ALA A 129 24.95 -13.83 -23.42
CA ALA A 129 25.47 -13.44 -24.74
C ALA A 129 24.45 -12.77 -25.68
N GLY A 130 23.16 -12.75 -25.33
CA GLY A 130 22.06 -12.21 -26.16
C GLY A 130 21.67 -13.08 -27.36
N ILE A 131 22.63 -13.59 -28.15
CA ILE A 131 22.42 -14.55 -29.25
C ILE A 131 23.26 -15.80 -28.99
N GLN A 132 22.64 -16.98 -29.09
CA GLN A 132 23.31 -18.27 -28.86
C GLN A 132 23.87 -18.92 -30.14
N ASP A 133 23.19 -18.74 -31.28
CA ASP A 133 23.48 -19.49 -32.51
C ASP A 133 24.82 -19.13 -33.20
N PHE A 134 25.43 -18.00 -32.83
CA PHE A 134 26.65 -17.49 -33.47
C PHE A 134 27.67 -16.94 -32.46
N ILE A 135 27.70 -17.47 -31.23
CA ILE A 135 28.57 -16.95 -30.14
C ILE A 135 30.02 -16.80 -30.58
N GLU A 136 30.61 -17.81 -31.23
CA GLU A 136 32.01 -17.75 -31.66
C GLU A 136 32.27 -16.62 -32.68
N LEU A 137 31.29 -16.31 -33.54
CA LEU A 137 31.37 -15.20 -34.50
C LEU A 137 31.27 -13.86 -33.80
N LEU A 138 30.44 -13.77 -32.76
CA LEU A 138 30.28 -12.58 -31.94
C LEU A 138 31.53 -12.33 -31.07
N ASP A 139 32.11 -13.38 -30.49
CA ASP A 139 33.37 -13.35 -29.76
C ASP A 139 34.51 -12.88 -30.65
N ALA A 140 34.58 -13.36 -31.89
CA ALA A 140 35.64 -13.00 -32.84
C ALA A 140 35.63 -11.52 -33.27
N ILE A 141 34.49 -10.84 -33.15
CA ILE A 141 34.33 -9.44 -33.62
C ILE A 141 34.27 -8.42 -32.48
N ASP A 142 34.23 -8.89 -31.23
CA ASP A 142 34.16 -8.09 -29.99
C ASP A 142 33.04 -7.03 -30.05
N VAL A 143 31.86 -7.44 -30.53
CA VAL A 143 30.67 -6.57 -30.58
C VAL A 143 29.65 -7.03 -29.54
N PRO A 144 29.40 -6.24 -28.47
CA PRO A 144 28.43 -6.59 -27.46
C PRO A 144 27.01 -6.52 -28.03
N VAL A 145 26.37 -7.67 -28.17
CA VAL A 145 24.98 -7.78 -28.63
C VAL A 145 24.03 -7.52 -27.45
N PRO A 146 22.97 -6.72 -27.63
CA PRO A 146 21.97 -6.50 -26.58
C PRO A 146 21.46 -7.82 -25.98
N ASN A 147 21.63 -7.95 -24.67
CA ASN A 147 21.53 -9.22 -23.97
C ASN A 147 20.26 -9.36 -23.11
N GLY A 148 19.32 -8.42 -23.16
CA GLY A 148 18.05 -8.51 -22.42
C GLY A 148 17.32 -9.85 -22.58
N ASN A 149 16.68 -10.30 -21.50
CA ASN A 149 15.99 -11.58 -21.44
C ASN A 149 14.52 -11.42 -21.86
N VAL A 150 14.19 -11.80 -23.09
CA VAL A 150 12.86 -11.64 -23.70
C VAL A 150 11.77 -12.47 -23.01
N ASP A 151 12.14 -13.58 -22.38
CA ASP A 151 11.19 -14.42 -21.63
C ASP A 151 10.85 -13.78 -20.30
N ASN A 152 11.86 -13.26 -19.59
CA ASN A 152 11.66 -12.50 -18.36
C ASN A 152 10.87 -11.21 -18.61
N LEU A 153 11.13 -10.50 -19.71
CA LEU A 153 10.32 -9.35 -20.14
C LEU A 153 8.84 -9.76 -20.38
N GLY A 154 8.61 -10.90 -21.03
CA GLY A 154 7.27 -11.46 -21.21
C GLY A 154 6.58 -11.87 -19.92
N ASN A 155 7.33 -12.46 -18.99
CA ASN A 155 6.84 -12.84 -17.65
C ASN A 155 6.47 -11.60 -16.83
N ALA A 156 7.33 -10.57 -16.85
CA ALA A 156 7.06 -9.29 -16.22
C ALA A 156 5.80 -8.63 -16.79
N ALA A 157 5.67 -8.55 -18.12
CA ALA A 157 4.47 -8.01 -18.76
C ALA A 157 3.19 -8.74 -18.33
N SER A 158 3.24 -10.08 -18.32
CA SER A 158 2.11 -10.91 -17.91
C SER A 158 1.73 -10.71 -16.43
N ALA A 159 2.71 -10.49 -15.56
CA ALA A 159 2.47 -10.21 -14.14
C ALA A 159 1.78 -8.85 -13.95
N TRP A 160 2.24 -7.84 -14.68
CA TRP A 160 1.65 -6.51 -14.65
C TRP A 160 0.19 -6.49 -15.17
N ASP A 161 -0.13 -7.24 -16.21
CA ASP A 161 -1.51 -7.33 -16.69
C ASP A 161 -2.43 -8.01 -15.69
N LYS A 162 -1.98 -9.09 -15.02
CA LYS A 162 -2.76 -9.74 -13.95
C LYS A 162 -3.06 -8.76 -12.82
N PHE A 163 -2.07 -7.94 -12.42
CA PHE A 163 -2.30 -6.88 -11.45
C PHE A 163 -3.35 -5.87 -11.96
N ALA A 164 -3.24 -5.44 -13.21
CA ALA A 164 -4.19 -4.51 -13.82
C ALA A 164 -5.62 -5.05 -13.87
N GLU A 165 -5.79 -6.34 -14.14
CA GLU A 165 -7.08 -7.04 -14.13
C GLU A 165 -7.72 -7.00 -12.75
N VAL A 166 -6.95 -7.31 -11.69
CA VAL A 166 -7.45 -7.26 -10.31
C VAL A 166 -7.86 -5.84 -9.92
N ALA A 167 -7.02 -4.83 -10.21
CA ALA A 167 -7.32 -3.43 -9.93
C ALA A 167 -8.60 -2.98 -10.67
N SER A 168 -8.73 -3.30 -11.97
CA SER A 168 -9.94 -3.01 -12.77
C SER A 168 -11.17 -3.74 -12.22
N ALA A 169 -11.02 -4.96 -11.71
CA ALA A 169 -12.11 -5.72 -11.09
C ALA A 169 -12.59 -5.06 -9.79
N GLN A 170 -11.67 -4.51 -8.99
CA GLN A 170 -12.05 -3.79 -7.77
C GLN A 170 -12.78 -2.47 -8.09
N SER A 171 -12.32 -1.70 -9.09
CA SER A 171 -13.07 -0.50 -9.53
C SER A 171 -14.51 -0.84 -9.92
N ARG A 172 -14.71 -1.90 -10.73
CA ARG A 172 -16.04 -2.39 -11.10
C ARG A 172 -16.87 -2.86 -9.91
N SER A 173 -16.26 -3.60 -8.97
CA SER A 173 -16.94 -4.08 -7.77
C SER A 173 -17.41 -2.93 -6.88
N LEU A 174 -16.57 -1.91 -6.69
CA LEU A 174 -16.94 -0.69 -5.95
C LEU A 174 -18.05 0.08 -6.67
N ALA A 175 -18.02 0.18 -7.99
CA ALA A 175 -19.09 0.78 -8.78
C ALA A 175 -20.43 0.09 -8.54
N GLU A 176 -20.43 -1.24 -8.64
CA GLU A 176 -21.61 -2.08 -8.42
C GLU A 176 -22.14 -1.95 -6.99
N LYS A 177 -21.26 -1.96 -5.98
CA LYS A 177 -21.67 -1.83 -4.57
C LYS A 177 -22.16 -0.43 -4.25
N GLY A 178 -21.63 0.59 -4.92
CA GLY A 178 -22.05 1.98 -4.78
C GLY A 178 -23.52 2.23 -5.14
N THR A 179 -24.12 1.45 -6.07
CA THR A 179 -25.54 1.62 -6.44
C THR A 179 -26.50 1.27 -5.30
N LYS A 180 -26.04 0.53 -4.29
CA LYS A 180 -26.82 0.28 -3.06
C LYS A 180 -27.10 1.56 -2.27
N LEU A 181 -26.34 2.61 -2.54
CA LEU A 181 -26.54 3.92 -1.93
C LEU A 181 -27.56 4.78 -2.69
N ASP A 182 -28.09 4.29 -3.82
CA ASP A 182 -29.07 5.03 -4.62
C ASP A 182 -30.37 5.20 -3.82
N GLY A 183 -30.91 6.41 -3.81
CA GLY A 183 -32.12 6.73 -3.04
C GLY A 183 -31.93 6.85 -1.52
N ILE A 184 -30.71 6.64 -0.99
CA ILE A 184 -30.42 6.98 0.41
C ILE A 184 -30.28 8.50 0.56
N GLU A 185 -31.00 9.03 1.54
CA GLU A 185 -30.92 10.43 1.97
C GLU A 185 -30.32 10.47 3.37
N SER A 186 -29.11 11.01 3.54
CA SER A 186 -28.52 11.30 4.86
C SER A 186 -27.52 12.44 4.76
N PRO A 187 -27.19 13.13 5.87
CA PRO A 187 -26.23 14.24 5.83
C PRO A 187 -24.86 13.88 5.26
N GLU A 188 -24.39 12.65 5.50
CA GLU A 188 -23.06 12.16 5.13
C GLU A 188 -23.00 11.41 3.78
N ILE A 189 -24.14 11.20 3.09
CA ILE A 189 -24.18 10.32 1.91
C ILE A 189 -23.28 10.81 0.76
N GLN A 190 -23.14 12.13 0.60
CA GLN A 190 -22.30 12.70 -0.45
C GLN A 190 -20.82 12.44 -0.19
N ASP A 191 -20.40 12.45 1.07
CA ASP A 191 -19.02 12.13 1.46
C ASP A 191 -18.71 10.65 1.21
N VAL A 192 -19.66 9.75 1.55
CA VAL A 192 -19.54 8.32 1.27
C VAL A 192 -19.42 8.05 -0.23
N ARG A 193 -20.28 8.67 -1.05
CA ARG A 193 -20.22 8.56 -2.51
C ARG A 193 -18.91 9.12 -3.07
N GLY A 194 -18.42 10.24 -2.51
CA GLY A 194 -17.14 10.86 -2.86
C GLY A 194 -15.95 9.95 -2.58
N HIS A 195 -15.88 9.33 -1.39
CA HIS A 195 -14.82 8.38 -1.06
C HIS A 195 -14.85 7.12 -1.94
N LEU A 196 -16.05 6.60 -2.23
CA LEU A 196 -16.21 5.46 -3.14
C LEU A 196 -15.75 5.80 -4.57
N ALA A 197 -16.16 6.94 -5.11
CA ALA A 197 -15.71 7.41 -6.42
C ALA A 197 -14.19 7.62 -6.45
N SER A 198 -13.62 8.20 -5.40
CA SER A 198 -12.18 8.37 -5.25
C SER A 198 -11.43 7.04 -5.25
N MET A 199 -11.91 6.03 -4.52
CA MET A 199 -11.28 4.71 -4.49
C MET A 199 -11.35 4.03 -5.87
N ARG A 200 -12.48 4.14 -6.58
CA ARG A 200 -12.64 3.62 -7.94
C ARG A 200 -11.65 4.24 -8.92
N GLU A 201 -11.55 5.57 -8.93
CA GLU A 201 -10.60 6.27 -9.81
C GLU A 201 -9.15 5.87 -9.55
N GLN A 202 -8.80 5.57 -8.28
CA GLN A 202 -7.47 5.09 -7.92
C GLN A 202 -7.22 3.66 -8.41
N CYS A 203 -8.21 2.77 -8.29
CA CYS A 203 -8.14 1.42 -8.87
C CYS A 203 -7.97 1.46 -10.39
N ASP A 204 -8.68 2.34 -11.09
CA ASP A 204 -8.55 2.50 -12.54
C ASP A 204 -7.16 3.04 -12.92
N ALA A 205 -6.66 4.05 -12.21
CA ALA A 205 -5.32 4.60 -12.44
C ALA A 205 -4.20 3.57 -12.21
N LEU A 206 -4.33 2.74 -11.16
CA LEU A 206 -3.42 1.62 -10.93
C LEU A 206 -3.43 0.64 -12.10
N ALA A 207 -4.61 0.28 -12.60
CA ALA A 207 -4.75 -0.64 -13.71
C ALA A 207 -4.17 -0.09 -15.02
N GLU A 208 -4.43 1.17 -15.34
CA GLU A 208 -3.87 1.84 -16.51
C GLU A 208 -2.34 1.89 -16.46
N ASN A 209 -1.77 2.29 -15.32
CA ASN A 209 -0.31 2.36 -15.17
C ASN A 209 0.33 0.97 -15.33
N ALA A 210 -0.25 -0.06 -14.71
CA ALA A 210 0.22 -1.43 -14.85
C ALA A 210 0.19 -1.92 -16.30
N LYS A 211 -0.87 -1.64 -17.05
CA LYS A 211 -0.94 -1.95 -18.51
C LYS A 211 0.13 -1.22 -19.31
N HIS A 212 0.44 0.03 -18.96
CA HIS A 212 1.51 0.77 -19.62
C HIS A 212 2.89 0.19 -19.35
N ILE A 213 3.17 -0.23 -18.11
CA ILE A 213 4.41 -0.92 -17.76
C ILE A 213 4.49 -2.27 -18.50
N ALA A 214 3.40 -3.03 -18.53
CA ALA A 214 3.32 -4.30 -19.27
C ALA A 214 3.61 -4.11 -20.76
N GLN A 215 2.99 -3.11 -21.39
CA GLN A 215 3.23 -2.80 -22.80
C GLN A 215 4.68 -2.42 -23.05
N SER A 216 5.29 -1.62 -22.17
CA SER A 216 6.70 -1.24 -22.33
C SER A 216 7.64 -2.45 -22.30
N ALA A 217 7.38 -3.44 -21.43
CA ALA A 217 8.16 -4.67 -21.39
C ALA A 217 7.97 -5.52 -22.66
N ARG A 218 6.76 -5.57 -23.23
CA ARG A 218 6.50 -6.25 -24.52
C ARG A 218 7.22 -5.58 -25.67
N ASP A 219 7.08 -4.26 -25.80
CA ASP A 219 7.72 -3.48 -26.87
C ASP A 219 9.23 -3.70 -26.84
N HIS A 220 9.84 -3.67 -25.65
CA HIS A 220 11.26 -3.94 -25.49
C HIS A 220 11.64 -5.38 -25.90
N ALA A 221 10.83 -6.37 -25.51
CA ALA A 221 11.05 -7.77 -25.90
C ALA A 221 10.96 -7.96 -27.42
N ASP A 222 9.99 -7.31 -28.08
CA ASP A 222 9.77 -7.42 -29.52
C ASP A 222 10.88 -6.73 -30.31
N GLU A 223 11.38 -5.59 -29.84
CA GLU A 223 12.54 -4.91 -30.43
C GLU A 223 13.81 -5.77 -30.31
N LEU A 224 14.03 -6.40 -29.16
CA LEU A 224 15.14 -7.34 -28.98
C LEU A 224 15.02 -8.56 -29.90
N ARG A 225 13.83 -9.17 -30.02
CA ARG A 225 13.60 -10.30 -30.94
C ARG A 225 13.87 -9.91 -32.38
N LYS A 226 13.27 -8.82 -32.85
CA LYS A 226 13.42 -8.33 -34.21
C LYS A 226 14.89 -8.07 -34.55
N MET A 227 15.61 -7.40 -33.66
CA MET A 227 17.03 -7.14 -33.87
C MET A 227 17.83 -8.44 -33.91
N ARG A 228 17.61 -9.37 -32.98
CA ARG A 228 18.31 -10.67 -32.98
C ARG A 228 18.04 -11.46 -34.26
N ASP A 229 16.80 -11.45 -34.75
CA ASP A 229 16.45 -12.11 -36.02
C ASP A 229 17.13 -11.45 -37.22
N GLU A 230 17.16 -10.12 -37.30
CA GLU A 230 17.88 -9.38 -38.35
C GLU A 230 19.39 -9.68 -38.31
N LEU A 231 20.01 -9.72 -37.12
CA LEU A 231 21.41 -10.10 -36.94
C LEU A 231 21.68 -11.52 -37.45
N LYS A 232 20.83 -12.50 -37.06
CA LYS A 232 20.95 -13.89 -37.53
C LYS A 232 20.84 -13.98 -39.06
N GLN A 233 19.89 -13.27 -39.66
CA GLN A 233 19.70 -13.29 -41.11
C GLN A 233 20.89 -12.68 -41.87
N ILE A 234 21.48 -11.61 -41.37
CA ILE A 234 22.68 -11.01 -41.97
C ILE A 234 23.87 -11.97 -41.88
N ALA A 235 24.10 -12.59 -40.72
CA ALA A 235 25.15 -13.58 -40.54
C ALA A 235 24.99 -14.74 -41.54
N ILE A 236 23.78 -15.33 -41.64
CA ILE A 236 23.49 -16.42 -42.57
C ILE A 236 23.69 -15.99 -44.03
N LYS A 237 23.20 -14.80 -44.42
CA LYS A 237 23.26 -14.31 -45.80
C LYS A 237 24.70 -14.09 -46.27
N GLU A 238 25.52 -13.42 -45.46
CA GLU A 238 26.91 -13.14 -45.81
C GLU A 238 27.76 -14.41 -45.84
N LEU A 239 27.53 -15.34 -44.90
CA LEU A 239 28.21 -16.64 -44.89
C LEU A 239 27.80 -17.53 -46.06
N LYS A 240 26.52 -17.53 -46.47
CA LYS A 240 26.06 -18.25 -47.68
C LYS A 240 26.69 -17.72 -48.97
N GLY A 241 27.05 -16.43 -49.04
CA GLY A 241 27.73 -15.84 -50.19
C GLY A 241 29.06 -16.52 -50.54
N LEU A 242 29.74 -17.13 -49.56
CA LEU A 242 30.99 -17.90 -49.78
C LEU A 242 30.77 -19.18 -50.59
N LEU A 243 29.59 -19.80 -50.50
CA LEU A 243 29.25 -21.04 -51.23
C LEU A 243 29.00 -20.80 -52.73
N ALA A 244 28.66 -19.56 -53.11
CA ALA A 244 28.39 -19.21 -54.51
C ALA A 244 29.66 -18.87 -55.30
N GLU A 245 30.74 -18.48 -54.62
CA GLU A 245 32.01 -18.07 -55.26
C GLU A 245 33.11 -19.13 -55.20
N ALA A 246 32.97 -20.19 -54.39
CA ALA A 246 34.01 -21.19 -54.20
C ALA A 246 33.49 -22.62 -54.44
N ALA A 247 34.05 -23.30 -55.44
CA ALA A 247 33.98 -24.77 -55.55
C ALA A 247 34.82 -25.44 -54.45
N ILE A 248 34.47 -25.22 -53.17
CA ILE A 248 35.20 -25.72 -52.00
C ILE A 248 34.24 -26.41 -51.02
N THR A 249 34.40 -27.73 -50.89
CA THR A 249 33.65 -28.65 -50.02
C THR A 249 33.78 -28.35 -48.51
N ALA A 250 34.66 -27.43 -48.10
CA ALA A 250 34.97 -27.10 -46.70
C ALA A 250 34.04 -26.05 -46.04
N ALA A 251 33.18 -25.36 -46.81
CA ALA A 251 32.28 -24.36 -46.25
C ALA A 251 31.09 -24.95 -45.47
N VAL A 252 30.81 -26.26 -45.64
CA VAL A 252 29.69 -26.96 -44.98
C VAL A 252 29.92 -27.12 -43.47
N THR A 253 31.16 -27.23 -43.01
CA THR A 253 31.49 -27.44 -41.59
C THR A 253 31.31 -26.20 -40.72
N PHE A 254 31.33 -24.99 -41.31
CA PHE A 254 31.24 -23.72 -40.58
C PHE A 254 29.83 -23.40 -40.06
N LEU A 255 28.80 -23.89 -40.75
CA LEU A 255 27.40 -23.61 -40.41
C LEU A 255 26.83 -24.57 -39.34
N THR A 256 27.54 -25.66 -39.03
CA THR A 256 27.03 -26.74 -38.14
C THR A 256 28.01 -27.18 -37.04
N ALA A 257 29.28 -26.77 -37.04
CA ALA A 257 30.29 -27.28 -36.09
C ALA A 257 31.12 -26.22 -35.33
N GLY A 258 30.82 -24.92 -35.44
CA GLY A 258 31.65 -23.85 -34.87
C GLY A 258 32.85 -23.48 -35.77
N LEU A 259 33.31 -22.23 -35.67
CA LEU A 259 34.38 -21.56 -36.41
C LEU A 259 35.78 -22.19 -36.28
N GLY A 260 35.91 -23.39 -35.73
CA GLY A 260 37.19 -23.94 -35.28
C GLY A 260 38.20 -24.34 -36.37
N ALA A 261 37.84 -24.39 -37.66
CA ALA A 261 38.70 -25.05 -38.66
C ALA A 261 39.00 -24.30 -39.98
N ALA A 262 38.56 -23.05 -40.19
CA ALA A 262 38.74 -22.37 -41.50
C ALA A 262 39.09 -20.86 -41.42
N LEU A 263 39.59 -20.38 -40.29
CA LEU A 263 40.07 -19.00 -40.14
C LEU A 263 41.47 -18.86 -40.77
N GLY A 264 41.54 -18.62 -42.09
CA GLY A 264 42.85 -18.42 -42.74
C GLY A 264 42.87 -17.72 -44.09
N THR A 265 41.72 -17.49 -44.75
CA THR A 265 41.70 -16.82 -46.06
C THR A 265 41.31 -15.35 -45.94
N ALA A 266 41.89 -14.49 -46.79
CA ALA A 266 41.59 -13.06 -46.84
C ALA A 266 40.09 -12.78 -47.15
N ALA A 267 39.46 -13.62 -47.99
CA ALA A 267 38.04 -13.52 -48.29
C ALA A 267 37.16 -13.77 -47.06
N MET A 268 37.52 -14.75 -46.22
CA MET A 268 36.81 -15.04 -44.98
C MET A 268 36.94 -13.90 -43.97
N ALA A 269 38.16 -13.36 -43.79
CA ALA A 269 38.42 -12.21 -42.93
C ALA A 269 37.63 -10.97 -43.37
N ALA A 270 37.59 -10.68 -44.68
CA ALA A 270 36.82 -9.56 -45.23
C ALA A 270 35.30 -9.72 -45.00
N LYS A 271 34.77 -10.95 -45.10
CA LYS A 271 33.36 -11.24 -44.81
C LYS A 271 33.04 -11.12 -43.32
N ILE A 272 33.90 -11.61 -42.43
CA ILE A 272 33.76 -11.42 -40.97
C ILE A 272 33.71 -9.93 -40.63
N ALA A 273 34.61 -9.11 -41.21
CA ALA A 273 34.62 -7.66 -41.02
C ALA A 273 33.34 -6.99 -41.57
N SER A 274 32.85 -7.42 -42.74
CA SER A 274 31.57 -6.96 -43.32
C SER A 274 30.38 -7.27 -42.42
N VAL A 275 30.30 -8.50 -41.89
CA VAL A 275 29.27 -8.90 -40.93
C VAL A 275 29.37 -8.04 -39.66
N ALA A 276 30.57 -7.87 -39.10
CA ALA A 276 30.78 -7.06 -37.91
C ALA A 276 30.29 -5.62 -38.06
N ASN A 277 30.59 -4.97 -39.20
CA ASN A 277 30.15 -3.60 -39.46
C ASN A 277 28.62 -3.51 -39.57
N LYS A 278 27.96 -4.47 -40.23
CA LYS A 278 26.50 -4.52 -40.32
C LYS A 278 25.84 -4.77 -38.96
N ILE A 279 26.44 -5.63 -38.14
CA ILE A 279 26.00 -5.88 -36.76
C ILE A 279 26.09 -4.59 -35.94
N ARG A 280 27.22 -3.87 -36.01
CA ARG A 280 27.40 -2.57 -35.33
C ARG A 280 26.36 -1.54 -35.79
N GLU A 281 26.14 -1.39 -37.10
CA GLU A 281 25.13 -0.46 -37.63
C GLU A 281 23.70 -0.78 -37.14
N LEU A 282 23.33 -2.05 -37.04
CA LEU A 282 22.03 -2.44 -36.53
C LEU A 282 21.91 -2.21 -35.02
N ILE A 283 22.96 -2.49 -34.26
CA ILE A 283 22.99 -2.20 -32.82
C ILE A 283 22.92 -0.69 -32.58
N ASP A 284 23.62 0.13 -33.35
CA ASP A 284 23.56 1.60 -33.24
C ASP A 284 22.18 2.14 -33.63
N LYS A 285 21.57 1.59 -34.69
CA LYS A 285 20.16 1.89 -35.02
C LYS A 285 19.23 1.47 -33.90
N LEU A 286 19.46 0.31 -33.29
CA LEU A 286 18.67 -0.15 -32.16
C LEU A 286 18.85 0.79 -30.97
N LYS A 287 20.06 1.23 -30.63
CA LYS A 287 20.28 2.24 -29.58
C LYS A 287 19.51 3.53 -29.85
N GLU A 288 19.45 3.99 -31.10
CA GLU A 288 18.64 5.16 -31.47
C GLU A 288 17.12 4.91 -31.42
N LEU A 289 16.66 3.69 -31.72
CA LEU A 289 15.25 3.30 -31.64
C LEU A 289 14.80 3.04 -30.18
N LEU A 290 15.69 2.47 -29.35
CA LEU A 290 15.53 2.21 -27.93
C LEU A 290 15.63 3.47 -27.08
N LYS A 291 16.03 4.62 -27.64
CA LYS A 291 15.85 5.94 -27.00
C LYS A 291 14.36 6.26 -26.90
N LEU A 292 13.71 5.61 -25.94
CA LEU A 292 12.29 5.63 -25.62
C LEU A 292 11.86 6.95 -24.94
N LYS A 293 12.39 8.09 -25.38
CA LYS A 293 11.99 9.42 -24.86
C LYS A 293 10.47 9.62 -24.91
N LYS A 294 9.78 9.04 -25.90
CA LYS A 294 8.31 9.14 -26.04
C LYS A 294 7.55 8.20 -25.10
N ALA A 295 7.99 6.95 -24.92
CA ALA A 295 7.36 6.02 -23.98
C ALA A 295 7.62 6.45 -22.52
N ARG A 296 8.87 6.84 -22.20
CA ARG A 296 9.24 7.45 -20.91
C ARG A 296 8.49 8.74 -20.64
N ALA A 297 8.37 9.66 -21.61
CA ALA A 297 7.61 10.89 -21.42
C ALA A 297 6.11 10.63 -21.23
N LYS A 298 5.54 9.63 -21.91
CA LYS A 298 4.14 9.24 -21.74
C LYS A 298 3.92 8.58 -20.38
N LEU A 299 4.82 7.67 -19.97
CA LEU A 299 4.77 6.98 -18.68
C LEU A 299 5.01 7.93 -17.51
N LYS A 300 5.99 8.83 -17.63
CA LYS A 300 6.26 9.89 -16.64
C LYS A 300 5.11 10.88 -16.55
N LYS A 301 4.53 11.31 -17.67
CA LYS A 301 3.35 12.19 -17.67
C LYS A 301 2.13 11.50 -17.05
N LEU A 302 1.94 10.20 -17.29
CA LEU A 302 0.86 9.42 -16.68
C LEU A 302 1.12 9.12 -15.21
N SER A 303 2.34 8.77 -14.82
CA SER A 303 2.76 8.58 -13.43
C SER A 303 2.65 9.89 -12.65
N ASP A 304 3.16 11.01 -13.18
CA ASP A 304 3.04 12.33 -12.58
C ASP A 304 1.57 12.77 -12.49
N ALA A 305 0.75 12.47 -13.51
CA ALA A 305 -0.69 12.77 -13.46
C ALA A 305 -1.43 11.91 -12.43
N SER A 306 -1.12 10.62 -12.35
CA SER A 306 -1.68 9.70 -11.35
C SER A 306 -1.23 10.09 -9.96
N LYS A 307 0.07 10.35 -9.74
CA LYS A 307 0.66 10.81 -8.48
C LYS A 307 0.07 12.15 -8.06
N LYS A 308 -0.03 13.12 -8.96
CA LYS A 308 -0.70 14.40 -8.69
C LYS A 308 -2.16 14.18 -8.33
N LYS A 309 -2.88 13.33 -9.05
CA LYS A 309 -4.29 13.02 -8.75
C LYS A 309 -4.42 12.31 -7.40
N LEU A 310 -3.48 11.44 -7.04
CA LEU A 310 -3.41 10.76 -5.75
C LEU A 310 -3.07 11.73 -4.61
N GLU A 311 -2.14 12.65 -4.83
CA GLU A 311 -1.81 13.73 -3.89
C GLU A 311 -2.99 14.68 -3.72
N ASP A 312 -3.66 15.08 -4.79
CA ASP A 312 -4.87 15.91 -4.77
C ASP A 312 -6.02 15.22 -4.02
N LEU A 313 -6.18 13.90 -4.19
CA LEU A 313 -7.17 13.11 -3.46
C LEU A 313 -6.78 12.94 -1.98
N ALA A 314 -5.53 12.61 -1.66
CA ALA A 314 -5.05 12.51 -0.30
C ALA A 314 -5.18 13.84 0.45
N ASN A 315 -4.88 14.96 -0.22
CA ASN A 315 -5.03 16.32 0.31
C ASN A 315 -6.50 16.71 0.46
N LYS A 316 -7.37 16.38 -0.51
CA LYS A 316 -8.83 16.58 -0.37
C LYS A 316 -9.41 15.77 0.77
N ASN A 317 -8.95 14.54 0.99
CA ASN A 317 -9.44 13.70 2.09
C ASN A 317 -8.95 14.22 3.44
N LYS A 318 -7.68 14.65 3.55
CA LYS A 318 -7.19 15.36 4.73
C LYS A 318 -8.02 16.62 5.01
N LYS A 319 -8.29 17.41 3.97
CA LYS A 319 -9.11 18.61 4.07
C LYS A 319 -10.58 18.32 4.39
N SER A 320 -11.17 17.25 3.88
CA SER A 320 -12.53 16.81 4.21
C SER A 320 -12.63 16.31 5.65
N ILE A 321 -11.57 15.67 6.17
CA ILE A 321 -11.45 15.34 7.60
C ILE A 321 -11.34 16.63 8.45
N ASP A 322 -10.61 17.63 7.97
CA ASP A 322 -10.44 18.92 8.64
C ASP A 322 -11.69 19.84 8.54
N ASP A 323 -12.43 19.76 7.43
CA ASP A 323 -13.57 20.62 7.05
C ASP A 323 -14.94 19.95 7.27
N ALA A 324 -14.99 18.66 7.64
CA ALA A 324 -16.23 17.97 7.98
C ALA A 324 -17.03 18.85 8.97
N PRO A 325 -18.32 19.11 8.71
CA PRO A 325 -19.11 19.96 9.57
C PRO A 325 -19.02 19.43 11.00
N LYS A 326 -18.52 20.27 11.92
CA LYS A 326 -18.76 20.05 13.34
C LYS A 326 -20.26 19.87 13.49
N LYS A 327 -20.67 18.67 13.94
CA LYS A 327 -22.05 18.19 14.11
C LYS A 327 -23.10 19.31 14.24
N PRO A 328 -24.25 19.27 13.53
CA PRO A 328 -25.43 20.03 13.93
C PRO A 328 -25.89 19.58 15.32
N ASP A 329 -26.01 20.53 16.24
CA ASP A 329 -26.41 20.47 17.66
C ASP A 329 -26.81 19.10 18.24
N GLU A 330 -25.80 18.36 18.72
CA GLU A 330 -25.88 17.55 19.94
C GLU A 330 -25.13 18.34 21.03
N PRO A 331 -25.51 18.21 22.33
CA PRO A 331 -25.22 19.20 23.37
C PRO A 331 -23.72 19.52 23.42
N THR A 332 -23.43 20.82 23.40
CA THR A 332 -22.11 21.48 23.41
C THR A 332 -20.89 20.58 23.62
N PRO A 333 -19.84 20.69 22.78
CA PRO A 333 -18.64 19.88 22.89
C PRO A 333 -18.01 20.02 24.29
N PRO A 334 -17.41 18.96 24.87
CA PRO A 334 -16.61 19.13 26.07
C PRO A 334 -15.53 20.17 25.76
N PRO A 335 -15.28 21.10 26.71
CA PRO A 335 -14.40 22.24 26.46
C PRO A 335 -13.02 21.75 26.01
N LYS A 336 -12.32 22.58 25.20
CA LYS A 336 -10.87 22.48 24.90
C LYS A 336 -10.14 21.86 26.09
N PRO A 337 -9.11 20.98 25.92
CA PRO A 337 -8.43 20.33 27.03
C PRO A 337 -8.22 21.37 28.11
N GLN A 338 -9.05 21.25 29.16
CA GLN A 338 -8.92 22.14 30.28
C GLN A 338 -7.49 21.88 30.77
N PRO A 339 -6.77 22.91 31.23
CA PRO A 339 -5.57 22.65 32.03
C PRO A 339 -5.94 21.51 32.99
N PRO A 340 -5.07 20.48 33.13
CA PRO A 340 -5.40 19.24 33.83
C PRO A 340 -6.24 19.60 35.03
N LYS A 341 -7.45 19.03 35.16
CA LYS A 341 -8.34 19.39 36.29
C LYS A 341 -7.56 19.04 37.55
N SER A 342 -6.86 20.01 38.11
CA SER A 342 -6.00 19.81 39.26
C SER A 342 -6.93 19.92 40.46
N VAL A 343 -7.35 18.78 40.99
CA VAL A 343 -8.07 18.78 42.25
C VAL A 343 -7.04 18.89 43.35
N LYS A 344 -7.18 19.90 44.21
CA LYS A 344 -6.31 20.03 45.37
C LYS A 344 -6.64 18.92 46.35
N ILE A 345 -5.80 17.88 46.40
CA ILE A 345 -5.89 16.82 47.41
C ILE A 345 -5.32 17.38 48.72
N GLY A 346 -6.16 18.15 49.43
CA GLY A 346 -5.85 18.83 50.68
C GLY A 346 -5.97 17.93 51.90
N ALA A 347 -6.29 18.49 53.07
CA ALA A 347 -6.50 17.70 54.29
C ALA A 347 -7.73 16.77 54.13
N PRO A 348 -7.81 15.64 54.88
CA PRO A 348 -8.89 14.67 54.75
C PRO A 348 -10.31 15.24 54.93
N LYS A 349 -10.46 16.36 55.64
CA LYS A 349 -11.74 17.05 55.86
C LYS A 349 -12.11 18.03 54.74
N GLU A 350 -11.14 18.42 53.92
CA GLU A 350 -11.29 19.43 52.86
C GLU A 350 -11.43 18.78 51.47
N PHE A 351 -10.89 17.58 51.30
CA PHE A 351 -10.96 16.85 50.04
C PHE A 351 -12.26 16.04 49.93
N ASP A 352 -13.12 16.41 48.99
CA ASP A 352 -14.30 15.62 48.61
C ASP A 352 -13.93 14.53 47.60
N PRO A 353 -14.10 13.22 47.91
CA PRO A 353 -13.84 12.14 46.97
C PRO A 353 -14.66 12.22 45.67
N GLN A 354 -15.86 12.81 45.68
CA GLN A 354 -16.68 12.93 44.47
C GLN A 354 -16.13 13.95 43.48
N SER A 355 -15.27 14.87 43.94
CA SER A 355 -14.64 15.89 43.08
C SER A 355 -13.75 15.32 41.97
N VAL A 356 -13.33 14.05 42.08
CA VAL A 356 -12.52 13.37 41.05
C VAL A 356 -13.34 12.49 40.09
N ARG A 357 -14.67 12.45 40.25
CA ARG A 357 -15.55 11.70 39.33
C ARG A 357 -15.39 12.24 37.91
N GLY A 358 -15.10 11.34 36.95
CA GLY A 358 -14.89 11.72 35.56
C GLY A 358 -13.55 12.36 35.24
N MET A 359 -12.62 12.41 36.21
CA MET A 359 -11.25 12.89 35.98
C MET A 359 -10.42 11.85 35.20
N ALA A 360 -9.50 12.30 34.35
CA ALA A 360 -8.55 11.39 33.71
C ALA A 360 -7.63 10.73 34.76
N PRO A 361 -7.30 9.42 34.64
CA PRO A 361 -6.38 8.77 35.56
C PRO A 361 -5.03 9.50 35.73
N ASP A 362 -4.51 10.09 34.65
CA ASP A 362 -3.25 10.84 34.66
C ASP A 362 -3.37 12.20 35.36
N ASP A 363 -4.52 12.87 35.25
CA ASP A 363 -4.81 14.14 35.95
C ASP A 363 -4.96 13.90 37.45
N LEU A 364 -5.63 12.81 37.84
CA LEU A 364 -5.74 12.40 39.23
C LEU A 364 -4.36 12.06 39.79
N ARG A 365 -3.54 11.32 39.04
CA ARG A 365 -2.17 10.99 39.43
C ARG A 365 -1.33 12.26 39.65
N SER A 366 -1.48 13.24 38.77
CA SER A 366 -0.75 14.52 38.85
C SER A 366 -1.25 15.44 39.98
N SER A 367 -2.46 15.20 40.47
CA SER A 367 -3.07 15.94 41.58
C SER A 367 -2.66 15.41 42.97
N ILE A 368 -2.10 14.20 43.04
CA ILE A 368 -1.66 13.58 44.30
C ILE A 368 -0.36 14.25 44.78
N PRO A 369 -0.28 14.65 46.06
CA PRO A 369 0.92 15.27 46.60
C PRO A 369 2.15 14.37 46.42
N SER A 370 3.25 14.94 45.92
CA SER A 370 4.47 14.20 45.59
C SER A 370 5.14 13.52 46.79
N ASN A 371 4.80 13.92 48.02
CA ASN A 371 5.27 13.29 49.25
C ASN A 371 4.50 12.01 49.63
N TRP A 372 3.45 11.62 48.88
CA TRP A 372 2.74 10.37 49.10
C TRP A 372 3.52 9.19 48.53
N GLU A 373 3.56 8.09 49.28
CA GLU A 373 4.26 6.87 48.86
C GLU A 373 3.47 6.15 47.75
N ARG A 374 4.08 5.97 46.58
CA ARG A 374 3.52 5.23 45.44
C ARG A 374 3.99 3.77 45.45
N ALA A 375 3.05 2.84 45.35
CA ALA A 375 3.32 1.41 45.23
C ALA A 375 2.35 0.73 44.26
N PRO A 376 2.71 -0.40 43.62
CA PRO A 376 1.76 -1.18 42.84
C PRO A 376 0.64 -1.77 43.72
N SER A 377 -0.55 -1.91 43.16
CA SER A 377 -1.67 -2.59 43.82
C SER A 377 -1.37 -4.08 44.00
N LYS A 378 -1.82 -4.65 45.12
CA LYS A 378 -1.70 -6.10 45.38
C LYS A 378 -2.65 -6.96 44.53
N ALA A 379 -3.65 -6.33 43.91
CA ALA A 379 -4.62 -6.99 43.04
C ALA A 379 -5.03 -6.07 41.89
N GLY A 380 -4.94 -6.57 40.66
CA GLY A 380 -5.10 -5.80 39.42
C GLY A 380 -3.91 -4.89 39.11
N ASP A 381 -3.84 -4.39 37.88
CA ASP A 381 -2.72 -3.57 37.35
C ASP A 381 -2.79 -2.10 37.78
N GLY A 382 -3.30 -1.84 38.99
CA GLY A 382 -3.49 -0.50 39.52
C GLY A 382 -2.33 -0.03 40.41
N GLU A 383 -2.47 1.20 40.89
CA GLU A 383 -1.46 1.89 41.71
C GLU A 383 -2.08 2.38 43.01
N VAL A 384 -1.27 2.46 44.06
CA VAL A 384 -1.68 2.89 45.41
C VAL A 384 -0.78 4.03 45.86
N PHE A 385 -1.39 5.13 46.30
CA PHE A 385 -0.73 6.29 46.87
C PHE A 385 -1.14 6.43 48.34
N ARG A 386 -0.18 6.44 49.27
CA ARG A 386 -0.43 6.50 50.72
C ARG A 386 0.01 7.84 51.31
N ASP A 387 -0.86 8.44 52.11
CA ASP A 387 -0.58 9.69 52.82
C ASP A 387 0.34 9.43 54.02
N PRO A 388 1.59 9.93 54.04
CA PRO A 388 2.51 9.70 55.15
C PRO A 388 2.08 10.42 56.42
N ALA A 389 1.28 11.49 56.32
CA ALA A 389 0.84 12.30 57.45
C ALA A 389 -0.46 11.76 58.08
N ASN A 390 -1.20 10.89 57.39
CA ASN A 390 -2.50 10.38 57.83
C ASN A 390 -2.59 8.85 57.64
N PRO A 391 -2.21 8.05 58.66
CA PRO A 391 -2.27 6.60 58.57
C PRO A 391 -3.66 6.08 58.16
N GLY A 392 -3.70 5.23 57.12
CA GLY A 392 -4.94 4.68 56.57
C GLY A 392 -5.59 5.52 55.46
N ARG A 393 -5.10 6.73 55.18
CA ARG A 393 -5.51 7.50 54.02
C ARG A 393 -4.72 7.09 52.78
N GLN A 394 -5.44 6.71 51.72
CA GLN A 394 -4.83 6.31 50.46
C GLN A 394 -5.77 6.56 49.28
N ILE A 395 -5.18 6.78 48.11
CA ILE A 395 -5.88 6.85 46.84
C ILE A 395 -5.33 5.73 45.96
N ARG A 396 -6.20 4.91 45.40
CA ARG A 396 -5.83 3.89 44.43
C ARG A 396 -6.37 4.26 43.06
N ILE A 397 -5.55 4.14 42.03
CA ILE A 397 -5.95 4.36 40.64
C ILE A 397 -5.92 2.99 39.95
N MET A 398 -7.08 2.53 39.48
CA MET A 398 -7.25 1.21 38.89
C MET A 398 -7.62 1.35 37.41
N PRO A 399 -7.00 0.60 36.48
CA PRO A 399 -7.38 0.63 35.06
C PRO A 399 -8.76 0.00 34.79
N GLY A 400 -9.30 -0.76 35.75
CA GLY A 400 -10.52 -1.55 35.58
C GLY A 400 -10.20 -3.02 35.35
N TYR A 401 -11.23 -3.86 35.43
CA TYR A 401 -11.18 -5.27 35.08
C TYR A 401 -11.97 -5.52 33.79
N PRO A 402 -11.72 -6.64 33.07
CA PRO A 402 -12.51 -7.00 31.91
C PRO A 402 -14.02 -7.01 32.19
N ALA A 403 -14.84 -6.60 31.23
CA ALA A 403 -16.29 -6.56 31.38
C ALA A 403 -16.84 -7.93 31.80
N GLY A 404 -17.70 -7.96 32.82
CA GLY A 404 -18.31 -9.20 33.35
C GLY A 404 -17.43 -10.01 34.32
N SER A 405 -16.15 -9.64 34.51
CA SER A 405 -15.25 -10.33 35.45
C SER A 405 -15.52 -10.04 36.93
N ARG A 406 -16.30 -9.00 37.22
CA ARG A 406 -16.68 -8.56 38.57
C ARG A 406 -18.17 -8.20 38.60
N PRO A 407 -18.87 -8.45 39.72
CA PRO A 407 -20.29 -8.12 39.88
C PRO A 407 -20.56 -6.62 39.98
N ASP A 408 -19.56 -5.81 40.28
CA ASP A 408 -19.67 -4.34 40.39
C ASP A 408 -19.31 -3.67 39.05
N PRO A 409 -20.28 -3.12 38.30
CA PRO A 409 -20.05 -2.53 36.98
C PRO A 409 -19.05 -1.37 37.00
N LEU A 410 -18.95 -0.65 38.12
CA LEU A 410 -18.00 0.46 38.28
C LEU A 410 -16.55 -0.02 38.17
N THR A 411 -16.29 -1.29 38.44
CA THR A 411 -14.94 -1.87 38.34
C THR A 411 -14.57 -2.32 36.93
N CYS A 412 -15.47 -2.21 35.94
CA CYS A 412 -15.27 -2.66 34.55
C CYS A 412 -14.65 -1.59 33.62
N GLY A 413 -14.04 -0.55 34.19
CA GLY A 413 -13.27 0.49 33.49
C GLY A 413 -12.46 1.30 34.51
N PRO A 414 -11.72 2.35 34.12
CA PRO A 414 -10.86 3.11 35.02
C PRO A 414 -11.61 3.66 36.24
N TYR A 415 -11.11 3.44 37.46
CA TYR A 415 -11.76 3.94 38.68
C TYR A 415 -10.74 4.27 39.77
N ALA A 416 -11.10 5.20 40.64
CA ALA A 416 -10.36 5.50 41.85
C ALA A 416 -10.98 4.80 43.05
N VAL A 417 -10.16 4.38 44.02
CA VAL A 417 -10.61 3.98 45.35
C VAL A 417 -9.98 4.90 46.38
N ILE A 418 -10.79 5.74 47.00
CA ILE A 418 -10.34 6.75 47.96
C ILE A 418 -10.71 6.26 49.34
N SER A 419 -9.70 5.97 50.16
CA SER A 419 -9.86 5.66 51.57
C SER A 419 -9.45 6.89 52.39
N GLN A 420 -10.39 7.47 53.12
CA GLN A 420 -10.13 8.59 54.04
C GLN A 420 -11.22 8.66 55.12
N ASN A 421 -10.90 9.20 56.29
CA ASN A 421 -11.82 9.32 57.43
C ASN A 421 -12.53 8.00 57.81
N GLY A 422 -11.85 6.86 57.64
CA GLY A 422 -12.40 5.52 57.90
C GLY A 422 -13.40 5.01 56.85
N VAL A 423 -13.67 5.79 55.79
CA VAL A 423 -14.59 5.42 54.71
C VAL A 423 -13.80 5.15 53.44
N THR A 424 -14.23 4.14 52.66
CA THR A 424 -13.68 3.84 51.35
C THR A 424 -14.76 4.03 50.28
N THR A 425 -14.48 4.91 49.31
CA THR A 425 -15.40 5.22 48.22
C THR A 425 -14.76 4.86 46.88
N LYS A 426 -15.51 4.17 46.01
CA LYS A 426 -15.09 3.96 44.62
C LYS A 426 -15.70 5.02 43.73
N ILE A 427 -14.89 5.62 42.87
CA ILE A 427 -15.27 6.75 42.03
C ILE A 427 -14.90 6.41 40.59
N PRO A 428 -15.84 6.43 39.63
CA PRO A 428 -15.50 6.13 38.25
C PRO A 428 -14.71 7.29 37.64
N LEU A 429 -13.62 6.96 36.95
CA LEU A 429 -12.70 7.90 36.27
C LEU A 429 -12.97 7.92 34.77
N LEU A 430 -12.46 8.94 34.06
CA LEU A 430 -12.68 9.08 32.62
C LEU A 430 -12.35 7.76 31.89
N GLY A 431 -13.28 7.30 31.05
CA GLY A 431 -13.21 6.01 30.38
C GLY A 431 -13.95 4.86 31.08
N ASN A 432 -14.51 5.09 32.27
CA ASN A 432 -15.36 4.11 32.94
C ASN A 432 -16.76 4.05 32.30
N PRO A 433 -17.33 2.86 32.02
CA PRO A 433 -18.65 2.70 31.40
C PRO A 433 -19.82 3.15 32.29
N THR A 434 -19.59 3.37 33.59
CA THR A 434 -20.63 3.81 34.55
C THR A 434 -20.71 5.31 34.75
N LEU A 435 -19.89 6.10 34.04
CA LEU A 435 -19.80 7.54 34.23
C LEU A 435 -21.03 8.32 33.78
#